data_AF-K9XJA6-F1
#
_entry.id   AF-K9XJA6-F1
#
_cell.length_a   1.000
_cell.length_b   1.000
_cell.length_c   1.000
_cell.angle_alpha   90.00
_cell.angle_beta   90.00
_cell.angle_gamma   90.00
#
_symmetry.space_group_name_H-M   'P 1'
#
loop_
_entity.id
_entity.type
_entity.pdbx_description
1 polymer ?
#
loop_
_entity_poly.entity_id
_entity_poly.type
_entity_poly.pdbx_seq_one_letter_code
_entity_poly.pdbx_strand_id
1 'polypeptide(L)'
;MPSKKVHVREYTVRAHERVIHTRLYKFICKQCNKDAERETYGPRPLYCEQCRPSMTHSTKVAKKKKPRPVLVKQQKRRRAG
;
A
#
# COMPACT_ATOMS: atom_id res chain seq x y z
N MET A 1 -40.89 -0.53 -3.35
CA MET A 1 -39.57 -0.94 -3.91
C MET A 1 -39.36 -2.42 -3.59
N PRO A 2 -38.95 -3.28 -4.53
CA PRO A 2 -38.75 -4.69 -4.25
C PRO A 2 -37.53 -4.88 -3.34
N SER A 3 -37.73 -5.49 -2.18
CA SER A 3 -36.69 -5.82 -1.20
C SER A 3 -36.52 -7.33 -1.10
N LYS A 4 -35.28 -7.83 -1.11
CA LYS A 4 -34.98 -9.25 -0.93
C LYS A 4 -33.95 -9.42 0.19
N LYS A 5 -34.17 -10.42 1.05
CA LYS A 5 -33.22 -10.79 2.11
C LYS A 5 -32.03 -11.49 1.47
N VAL A 6 -30.85 -10.89 1.61
CA VAL A 6 -29.57 -11.46 1.16
C VAL A 6 -28.85 -12.00 2.39
N HIS A 7 -28.52 -13.29 2.37
CA HIS A 7 -27.71 -13.90 3.41
C HIS A 7 -26.24 -13.68 3.08
N VAL A 8 -25.54 -12.89 3.89
CA VAL A 8 -24.11 -12.60 3.73
C VAL A 8 -23.34 -13.57 4.61
N ARG A 9 -22.39 -14.32 4.01
CA ARG A 9 -21.48 -15.19 4.77
C ARG A 9 -20.32 -14.37 5.31
N GLU A 10 -20.05 -14.50 6.60
CA GLU A 10 -18.87 -13.94 7.25
C GLU A 10 -17.71 -14.93 7.15
N TYR A 11 -16.52 -14.43 6.83
CA TYR A 11 -15.31 -15.23 6.70
C TYR A 11 -14.19 -14.60 7.53
N THR A 12 -13.46 -15.43 8.28
CA THR A 12 -12.24 -15.03 8.98
C THR A 12 -11.03 -15.34 8.12
N VAL A 13 -10.19 -14.33 7.86
CA VAL A 13 -8.97 -14.50 7.08
C VAL A 13 -7.86 -14.99 8.01
N ARG A 14 -7.10 -16.00 7.59
CA ARG A 14 -5.93 -16.48 8.33
C ARG A 14 -4.80 -15.46 8.28
N ALA A 15 -3.94 -15.46 9.30
CA ALA A 15 -2.69 -14.71 9.26
C ALA A 15 -1.86 -15.16 8.05
N HIS A 16 -1.33 -14.20 7.30
CA HIS A 16 -0.46 -14.45 6.15
C HIS A 16 0.94 -13.95 6.45
N GLU A 17 1.94 -14.79 6.17
CA GLU A 17 3.34 -14.47 6.30
C GLU A 17 3.97 -14.25 4.93
N ARG A 18 4.91 -13.31 4.85
CA ARG A 18 5.67 -13.04 3.64
C ARG A 18 7.15 -12.90 3.96
N VAL A 19 8.00 -13.41 3.08
CA VAL A 19 9.45 -13.20 3.16
C VAL A 19 9.79 -11.84 2.55
N ILE A 20 10.54 -11.02 3.27
CA ILE A 20 10.99 -9.70 2.80
C ILE A 20 12.49 -9.80 2.49
N HIS A 21 12.84 -9.70 1.21
CA HIS A 21 14.24 -9.69 0.79
C HIS A 21 14.88 -8.32 1.05
N THR A 22 15.92 -8.30 1.86
CA THR A 22 16.73 -7.11 2.14
C THR A 22 18.00 -7.09 1.29
N ARG A 23 18.61 -5.91 1.16
CA ARG A 23 19.93 -5.73 0.53
C ARG A 23 20.77 -4.77 1.36
N LEU A 24 22.07 -5.05 1.46
CA LEU A 24 23.06 -4.15 2.01
C LEU A 24 23.51 -3.15 0.94
N TYR A 25 23.33 -1.86 1.23
CA TYR A 25 23.78 -0.77 0.36
C TYR A 25 24.95 -0.03 1.00
N LYS A 26 26.07 0.04 0.27
CA LYS A 26 27.19 0.95 0.55
C LYS A 26 26.99 2.24 -0.27
N PHE A 27 26.96 3.41 0.35
CA PHE A 27 26.68 4.69 -0.34
C PHE A 27 27.29 5.88 0.41
N ILE A 28 27.36 7.03 -0.26
CA ILE A 28 27.81 8.29 0.35
C ILE A 28 26.57 9.07 0.79
N CYS A 29 26.51 9.46 2.06
CA CYS A 29 25.39 10.23 2.59
C CYS A 29 25.34 11.63 1.98
N LYS A 30 24.17 12.05 1.46
CA LYS A 30 24.01 13.37 0.84
C LYS A 30 24.23 14.56 1.79
N GLN A 31 24.09 14.38 3.10
CA GLN A 31 24.19 15.47 4.08
C GLN A 31 25.60 15.60 4.68
N CYS A 32 26.20 14.49 5.10
CA CYS A 32 27.51 14.52 5.75
C CYS A 32 28.67 14.08 4.83
N ASN A 33 28.38 13.64 3.61
CA ASN A 33 29.35 13.14 2.62
C ASN A 33 30.28 12.02 3.12
N LYS A 34 29.88 11.34 4.20
CA LYS A 34 30.58 10.16 4.72
C LYS A 34 30.08 8.91 4.03
N ASP A 35 30.95 7.92 3.93
CA ASP A 35 30.62 6.55 3.60
C ASP A 35 29.67 5.96 4.65
N ALA A 36 28.65 5.25 4.18
CA ALA A 36 27.63 4.64 5.00
C ALA A 36 27.22 3.30 4.41
N GLU A 37 26.91 2.36 5.30
CA GLU A 37 26.35 1.06 4.95
C GLU A 37 25.01 0.87 5.66
N ARG A 38 23.97 0.46 4.93
CA ARG A 38 22.64 0.20 5.50
C ARG A 38 21.95 -0.99 4.84
N GLU A 39 21.38 -1.85 5.67
CA GLU A 39 20.47 -2.91 5.23
C GLU A 39 19.04 -2.39 5.11
N THR A 40 18.43 -2.54 3.93
CA THR A 40 17.05 -2.11 3.74
C THR A 40 16.31 -2.95 2.72
N TYR A 41 15.00 -3.04 2.91
CA TYR A 41 14.07 -3.47 1.89
C TYR A 41 13.66 -2.27 1.03
N GLY A 42 13.79 -2.40 -0.30
CA GLY A 42 13.38 -1.38 -1.26
C GLY A 42 14.54 -0.59 -1.88
N PRO A 43 14.36 0.69 -2.23
CA PRO A 43 15.35 1.47 -2.97
C PRO A 43 16.57 1.84 -2.13
N ARG A 44 17.68 2.18 -2.82
CA ARG A 44 18.93 2.61 -2.20
C ARG A 44 18.71 3.83 -1.29
N PRO A 45 19.20 3.83 -0.05
CA PRO A 45 19.10 4.98 0.85
C PRO A 45 19.89 6.19 0.37
N LEU A 46 19.39 7.39 0.72
CA LEU A 46 20.03 8.66 0.40
C LEU A 46 20.85 9.26 1.57
N TYR A 47 20.46 8.93 2.80
CA TYR A 47 21.05 9.46 4.03
C TYR A 47 21.42 8.33 4.99
N CYS A 48 22.50 8.50 5.76
CA CYS A 48 22.90 7.57 6.82
C CYS A 48 21.88 7.50 7.97
N GLU A 49 22.13 6.66 8.98
CA GLU A 49 21.26 6.52 10.17
C GLU A 49 21.06 7.82 10.94
N GLN A 50 22.11 8.63 11.04
CA GLN A 50 22.07 9.88 11.80
C GLN A 50 21.42 11.03 11.02
N CYS A 51 21.61 11.07 9.69
CA CYS A 51 21.11 12.15 8.84
C CYS A 51 19.70 11.89 8.30
N ARG A 52 19.17 10.67 8.44
CA ARG A 52 17.82 10.38 7.91
C ARG A 52 16.81 11.22 8.69
N PRO A 53 15.88 11.91 8.00
CA PRO A 53 14.81 12.60 8.69
C PRO A 53 14.01 11.58 9.52
N SER A 54 13.80 11.90 10.80
CA SER A 54 12.91 11.12 11.66
C SER A 54 11.56 11.04 10.97
N MET A 55 11.08 9.83 10.70
CA MET A 55 9.74 9.63 10.19
C MET A 55 8.78 10.03 11.32
N THR A 56 8.43 11.31 11.36
CA THR A 56 7.26 11.75 12.12
C THR A 56 6.08 11.02 11.47
N HIS A 57 5.67 9.92 12.09
CA HIS A 57 4.46 9.22 11.69
C HIS A 57 3.31 10.23 11.85
N SER A 58 2.97 10.93 10.77
CA SER A 58 1.82 11.79 10.79
C SER A 58 0.60 10.89 10.95
N THR A 59 0.03 10.86 12.15
CA THR A 59 -1.26 10.23 12.46
C THR A 59 -2.41 10.83 11.65
N LYS A 60 -2.14 11.89 10.87
CA LYS A 60 -3.04 12.45 9.88
C LYS A 60 -3.25 11.43 8.75
N VAL A 61 -4.22 10.55 8.94
CA VAL A 61 -4.83 9.75 7.88
C VAL A 61 -5.15 10.70 6.73
N ALA A 62 -4.37 10.62 5.64
CA ALA A 62 -4.74 11.29 4.41
C ALA A 62 -6.13 10.74 4.05
N LYS A 63 -7.17 11.59 4.15
CA LYS A 63 -8.55 11.23 3.83
C LYS A 63 -8.58 10.83 2.34
N LYS A 64 -8.35 9.55 2.04
CA LYS A 64 -8.56 9.03 0.69
C LYS A 64 -10.02 9.27 0.38
N LYS A 65 -10.28 10.10 -0.65
CA LYS A 65 -11.63 10.29 -1.17
C LYS A 65 -12.15 8.90 -1.55
N LYS A 66 -13.36 8.56 -1.10
CA LYS A 66 -13.99 7.27 -1.43
C LYS A 66 -13.94 7.08 -2.95
N PRO A 67 -13.52 5.90 -3.46
CA PRO A 67 -13.56 5.65 -4.89
C PRO A 67 -15.00 5.87 -5.40
N ARG A 68 -15.14 6.57 -6.52
CA ARG A 68 -16.46 6.77 -7.15
C ARG A 68 -17.02 5.39 -7.50
N PRO A 69 -18.29 5.10 -7.21
CA PRO A 69 -18.89 3.84 -7.61
C PRO A 69 -18.83 3.70 -9.13
N VAL A 70 -18.21 2.64 -9.61
CA VAL A 70 -18.19 2.28 -11.03
C VAL A 70 -19.57 1.70 -11.35
N LEU A 71 -20.39 2.48 -12.05
CA LEU A 71 -21.65 1.99 -12.62
C LEU A 71 -21.33 1.01 -13.75
N VAL A 72 -21.35 -0.28 -13.45
CA VAL A 72 -21.31 -1.33 -14.46
C VAL A 72 -22.62 -1.28 -15.26
N LYS A 73 -22.58 -0.74 -16.48
CA LYS A 73 -23.72 -0.80 -17.42
C LYS A 73 -23.94 -2.26 -17.83
N GLN A 74 -24.98 -2.89 -17.30
CA GLN A 74 -25.48 -4.15 -17.85
C GLN A 74 -26.18 -3.86 -19.20
N GLN A 75 -25.55 -4.26 -20.31
CA GLN A 75 -26.17 -4.29 -21.63
C GLN A 75 -27.23 -5.38 -21.65
N LYS A 76 -28.51 -4.99 -21.56
CA LYS A 76 -29.65 -5.88 -21.76
C LYS A 76 -29.72 -6.27 -23.25
N ARG A 77 -29.15 -7.41 -23.63
CA ARG A 77 -29.43 -8.04 -24.92
C ARG A 77 -30.90 -8.46 -24.93
N ARG A 78 -31.74 -7.69 -25.62
CA ARG A 78 -33.12 -8.07 -25.95
C ARG A 78 -33.06 -9.30 -26.86
N ARG A 79 -33.64 -10.42 -26.41
CA ARG A 79 -34.12 -11.48 -27.30
C ARG A 79 -35.38 -10.95 -27.99
N ALA A 80 -35.40 -10.94 -29.32
CA ALA A 80 -36.60 -10.84 -30.14
C ALA A 80 -36.32 -11.61 -31.43
N GLY A 81 -37.28 -12.45 -31.81
CA GLY A 81 -37.21 -13.51 -32.80
C GLY A 81 -38.13 -14.60 -32.29
#